data_AF-A0A351LDX9-F1
#
_entry.id   AF-A0A351LDX9-F1
#
_cell.length_a   1.000
_cell.length_b   1.000
_cell.length_c   1.000
_cell.angle_alpha   90.00
_cell.angle_beta   90.00
_cell.angle_gamma   90.00
#
_symmetry.space_group_name_H-M   'P 1'
#
loop_
_entity.id
_entity.type
_entity.pdbx_description
1 polymer ?
#
loop_
_entity_poly.entity_id
_entity_poly.type
_entity_poly.pdbx_seq_one_letter_code
_entity_poly.pdbx_strand_id
1 'polypeptide(L)' 'MGLVRLKIRELADEKGWTLKDVADRANVPYSTVRHYARSPGLATVDLTSIQKIARIFDVLIEDLIETIEE' A
#
# COMPACT_ATOMS: atom_id res chain seq x y z
N MET A 1 10.10 8.83 -15.12
CA MET A 1 9.66 8.85 -13.71
C MET A 1 9.16 7.46 -13.45
N GLY A 2 9.84 6.70 -12.61
CA GLY A 2 9.48 5.30 -12.38
C GLY A 2 8.05 5.13 -11.88
N LEU A 3 7.39 4.05 -12.30
CA LEU A 3 6.05 3.69 -11.85
C LEU A 3 6.17 2.64 -10.76
N VAL A 4 5.53 2.90 -9.61
CA VAL A 4 5.46 1.93 -8.51
C VAL A 4 4.03 1.46 -8.28
N ARG A 5 3.85 0.16 -8.06
CA ARG A 5 2.59 -0.46 -7.69
C ARG A 5 2.64 -0.87 -6.23
N LEU A 6 1.51 -0.82 -5.53
CA LEU A 6 1.44 -1.17 -4.11
C LEU A 6 0.70 -2.51 -3.93
N LYS A 7 1.35 -3.47 -3.26
CA LYS A 7 0.83 -4.83 -3.00
C LYS A 7 -0.13 -4.91 -1.82
N ILE A 8 -0.87 -3.84 -1.55
CA ILE A 8 -1.74 -3.74 -0.36
C ILE A 8 -2.80 -4.83 -0.34
N ARG A 9 -3.36 -5.16 -1.51
CA ARG A 9 -4.42 -6.17 -1.61
C ARG A 9 -3.90 -7.57 -1.34
N GLU A 10 -2.73 -7.91 -1.87
CA GLU A 10 -2.10 -9.21 -1.67
C GLU A 10 -1.76 -9.41 -0.19
N LEU A 11 -1.10 -8.42 0.43
CA LEU A 11 -0.77 -8.45 1.86
C LEU A 11 -2.02 -8.48 2.75
N ALA A 12 -3.08 -7.77 2.36
CA ALA A 12 -4.35 -7.81 3.08
C ALA A 12 -5.02 -9.19 2.98
N ASP A 13 -5.05 -9.79 1.79
CA ASP A 13 -5.63 -11.11 1.56
C ASP A 13 -4.85 -12.19 2.34
N GLU A 14 -3.51 -12.12 2.39
CA GLU A 14 -2.66 -13.02 3.18
C GLU A 14 -2.94 -12.95 4.69
N LYS A 15 -3.25 -11.76 5.21
CA LYS A 15 -3.58 -11.55 6.63
C LYS A 15 -5.07 -11.72 6.94
N GLY A 16 -5.92 -11.92 5.93
CA GLY A 16 -7.38 -11.97 6.06
C GLY A 16 -8.01 -10.62 6.43
N TRP A 17 -7.42 -9.51 5.99
CA TRP A 17 -7.88 -8.15 6.29
C TRP A 17 -8.60 -7.54 5.09
N THR A 18 -9.60 -6.70 5.36
CA THR A 18 -10.21 -5.88 4.31
C THR A 18 -9.40 -4.60 4.10
N LEU A 19 -9.55 -3.95 2.95
CA LEU A 19 -8.97 -2.61 2.72
C LEU A 19 -9.42 -1.57 3.76
N LYS A 20 -10.58 -1.79 4.38
CA LYS A 20 -11.08 -0.95 5.47
C LYS A 20 -10.28 -1.21 6.76
N ASP A 21 -10.04 -2.47 7.11
CA ASP A 21 -9.19 -2.84 8.26
C ASP A 21 -7.77 -2.29 8.10
N VAL A 22 -7.22 -2.34 6.88
CA VAL A 22 -5.92 -1.74 6.56
C VAL A 22 -5.93 -0.23 6.82
N ALA A 23 -6.96 0.47 6.37
CA ALA A 23 -7.10 1.91 6.58
C ALA A 23 -7.21 2.27 8.07
N ASP A 24 -8.06 1.55 8.79
CA ASP A 24 -8.28 1.74 10.24
C ASP A 24 -7.00 1.44 11.04
N ARG A 25 -6.29 0.35 10.74
CA ARG A 25 -5.05 -0.04 11.42
C ARG A 25 -3.88 0.88 11.08
N ALA A 26 -3.72 1.24 9.81
CA ALA A 26 -2.65 2.12 9.37
C ALA A 26 -2.89 3.57 9.78
N ASN A 27 -4.10 3.93 10.24
CA ASN A 27 -4.50 5.32 10.44
C ASN A 27 -4.25 6.17 9.19
N VAL A 28 -4.72 5.64 8.05
CA VAL A 28 -4.65 6.23 6.71
C VAL A 28 -6.07 6.31 6.16
N PRO A 29 -6.46 7.39 5.47
CA PRO A 29 -7.79 7.49 4.87
C PRO A 29 -8.10 6.31 3.94
N TYR A 30 -9.31 5.74 4.06
CA TYR A 30 -9.75 4.63 3.22
C TYR A 30 -9.69 4.97 1.72
N SER A 31 -9.94 6.22 1.34
CA SER A 31 -9.79 6.70 -0.03
C SER A 31 -8.37 6.53 -0.56
N THR A 32 -7.36 6.83 0.27
CA THR A 32 -5.94 6.65 -0.06
C THR A 32 -5.59 5.17 -0.20
N VAL A 33 -5.99 4.34 0.76
CA VAL A 33 -5.75 2.88 0.70
C VAL A 33 -6.42 2.28 -0.54
N ARG A 34 -7.66 2.66 -0.82
CA ARG A 34 -8.40 2.20 -2.01
C ARG A 34 -7.77 2.69 -3.31
N HIS A 35 -7.25 3.91 -3.35
CA HIS A 35 -6.55 4.44 -4.51
C HIS A 35 -5.28 3.62 -4.75
N TYR A 36 -4.46 3.43 -3.72
CA TYR A 36 -3.23 2.65 -3.81
C TYR A 36 -3.46 1.18 -4.19
N ALA A 37 -4.47 0.53 -3.63
CA ALA A 37 -4.79 -0.86 -3.93
C ALA A 37 -5.38 -1.08 -5.35
N ARG A 38 -5.85 -0.02 -6.02
CA ARG A 38 -6.44 -0.10 -7.37
C ARG A 38 -5.53 0.45 -8.46
N SER A 39 -4.58 1.31 -8.12
CA SER A 39 -3.69 1.93 -9.09
C SER A 39 -2.69 0.90 -9.61
N PRO A 40 -2.66 0.62 -10.93
CA PRO A 40 -1.72 -0.32 -11.52
C PRO A 40 -0.29 0.22 -11.51
N GLY A 41 -0.11 1.54 -11.38
CA GLY A 41 1.17 2.20 -11.20
C GLY A 41 0.94 3.65 -10.76
N LEU A 42 1.73 4.09 -9.79
CA LEU A 42 1.70 5.43 -9.21
C LEU A 42 3.03 6.11 -9.52
N ALA A 43 2.94 7.32 -10.06
CA ALA A 43 4.12 8.16 -10.30
C ALA A 43 4.60 8.86 -9.02
N THR A 44 3.68 9.07 -8.07
CA THR A 44 3.97 9.67 -6.77
C THR A 44 3.17 8.97 -5.68
N VAL A 45 3.81 8.76 -4.54
CA VAL A 45 3.22 8.12 -3.37
C VAL A 45 3.58 8.89 -2.12
N ASP A 46 2.67 8.94 -1.15
CA ASP A 46 2.96 9.53 0.15
C ASP A 46 3.74 8.51 0.98
N LEU A 47 5.03 8.79 1.19
CA LEU A 47 5.91 7.94 2.01
C LEU A 47 5.39 7.77 3.43
N THR A 48 4.68 8.76 3.97
CA THR A 48 4.10 8.67 5.32
C THR A 48 3.02 7.58 5.37
N SER A 49 2.11 7.59 4.40
CA SER A 49 1.06 6.57 4.26
C SER A 49 1.65 5.19 4.00
N ILE A 50 2.66 5.10 3.13
CA ILE A 50 3.36 3.83 2.85
C ILE A 50 4.04 3.28 4.10
N GLN A 51 4.76 4.10 4.86
CA GLN A 51 5.41 3.68 6.11
C GLN A 51 4.41 3.15 7.13
N LYS A 52 3.26 3.81 7.28
CA LYS A 52 2.20 3.36 8.19
C LYS A 52 1.63 2.01 7.75
N ILE A 53 1.40 1.83 6.45
CA ILE A 53 0.90 0.58 5.88
C ILE A 53 1.93 -0.55 6.04
N ALA A 54 3.19 -0.30 5.70
CA ALA A 54 4.28 -1.28 5.87
C ALA A 54 4.41 -1.74 7.32
N ARG A 55 4.30 -0.81 8.29
CA ARG A 55 4.34 -1.13 9.73
C ARG A 55 3.22 -2.06 10.18
N ILE A 56 1.99 -1.91 9.68
CA ILE A 56 0.90 -2.81 10.10
C ILE A 56 1.04 -4.20 9.49
N PHE A 57 1.66 -4.30 8.32
CA PHE A 57 1.92 -5.57 7.66
C PHE A 57 3.19 -6.26 8.17
N ASP A 58 4.02 -5.53 8.92
CA ASP A 58 5.34 -5.96 9.41
C ASP A 58 6.27 -6.37 8.25
N VAL A 59 6.26 -5.55 7.20
CA VAL A 59 7.08 -5.74 5.99
C VAL A 59 7.92 -4.50 5.72
N LEU A 60 8.98 -4.65 4.91
CA LEU A 60 9.72 -3.49 4.44
C LEU A 60 8.90 -2.71 3.42
N ILE A 61 9.21 -1.42 3.27
CA ILE A 61 8.59 -0.59 2.24
C ILE A 61 8.85 -1.17 0.85
N GLU A 62 10.05 -1.71 0.64
CA GLU A 62 10.48 -2.37 -0.60
C GLU A 62 9.65 -3.63 -0.91
N ASP A 63 9.17 -4.36 0.09
CA ASP A 63 8.28 -5.51 -0.10
C ASP A 63 6.84 -5.08 -0.41
N LEU A 64 6.43 -3.91 0.09
CA LEU A 64 5.11 -3.32 -0.14
C LEU A 64 4.98 -2.69 -1.53
N ILE A 65 6.09 -2.18 -2.10
CA ILE A 65 6.14 -1.57 -3.43
C ILE A 65 6.65 -2.56 -4.48
N GLU A 66 6.14 -2.45 -5.69
CA GLU A 66 6.60 -3.19 -6.86
C GLU A 66 6.95 -2.17 -7.94
N THR A 67 8.23 -2.07 -8.28
CA THR A 67 8.70 -1.19 -9.36
C THR A 67 8.32 -1.80 -10.70
N ILE A 68 7.51 -1.07 -11.48
CA ILE A 68 7.04 -1.50 -12.81
C ILE A 68 7.87 -0.85 -13.92
N GLU A 69 8.31 0.40 -13.74
CA GLU A 69 9.22 1.10 -14.66
C GLU A 69 10.24 1.90 -13.85
N GLU A 70 11.48 2.00 -14.34
CA GLU A 70 12.62 2.70 -13.72
C GLU A 70 12.81 4.12 -14.30
#